data_AF-K7NBL4-F1
#
_entry.id   AF-K7NBL4-F1
#
_cell.length_a   1.000
_cell.length_b   1.000
_cell.length_c   1.000
_cell.angle_alpha   90.00
_cell.angle_beta   90.00
_cell.angle_gamma   90.00
#
_symmetry.space_group_name_H-M   'P 1'
#
loop_
_entity.id
_entity.type
_entity.pdbx_description
1 polymer ?
#
loop_
_entity_poly.entity_id
_entity_poly.type
_entity_poly.pdbx_seq_one_letter_code
_entity_poly.pdbx_strand_id
1 'polypeptide(L)' 'MKITVVKTFVFLFLILVMNLFHNVNASSEANDSENEKPTLINSSRRQIFVAPVVCPSGQKPDHRGRCRPVWSM' A
#
# COMPACT_ATOMS: atom_id res chain seq x y z
N MET A 1 -2.03 44.74 -9.38
CA MET A 1 -3.30 44.22 -8.82
C MET A 1 -3.77 42.92 -9.48
N LYS A 2 -3.90 42.83 -10.82
CA LYS A 2 -4.39 41.61 -11.50
C LYS A 2 -3.52 40.35 -11.27
N ILE A 3 -2.19 40.47 -11.35
CA ILE A 3 -1.26 39.34 -11.19
C ILE A 3 -1.22 38.83 -9.74
N THR A 4 -1.32 39.74 -8.77
CA THR A 4 -1.38 39.40 -7.35
C THR A 4 -2.63 38.57 -7.05
N VAL A 5 -3.79 38.96 -7.59
CA VAL A 5 -5.07 38.25 -7.42
C VAL A 5 -5.03 36.87 -8.07
N VAL A 6 -4.45 36.74 -9.26
CA VAL A 6 -4.29 35.42 -9.92
C VAL A 6 -3.35 34.54 -9.10
N LYS A 7 -2.23 35.07 -8.61
CA LYS A 7 -1.27 34.31 -7.81
C LYS A 7 -1.86 33.86 -6.48
N THR A 8 -2.65 34.71 -5.82
CA THR A 8 -3.35 34.32 -4.58
C THR A 8 -4.43 33.28 -4.85
N PHE A 9 -5.18 33.39 -5.95
CA PHE A 9 -6.21 32.41 -6.31
C PHE A 9 -5.60 31.04 -6.64
N VAL A 10 -4.51 31.01 -7.42
CA VAL A 10 -3.78 29.76 -7.72
C VAL A 10 -3.21 29.13 -6.45
N PHE A 11 -2.63 29.94 -5.56
CA PHE A 11 -2.08 29.44 -4.30
C PHE A 11 -3.15 28.86 -3.38
N LEU A 12 -4.30 29.54 -3.26
CA LEU A 12 -5.45 29.04 -2.49
C LEU A 12 -6.02 27.74 -3.08
N PHE A 13 -6.13 27.66 -4.40
CA PHE A 13 -6.60 26.46 -5.08
C PHE A 13 -5.69 25.25 -4.82
N LEU A 14 -4.37 25.44 -4.88
CA LEU A 14 -3.40 24.37 -4.58
C LEU A 14 -3.54 23.86 -3.14
N ILE A 15 -3.68 24.75 -2.16
CA ILE A 15 -3.87 24.35 -0.75
C ILE A 15 -5.16 23.55 -0.58
N LEU A 16 -6.26 23.98 -1.21
CA LEU A 16 -7.55 23.31 -1.11
C LEU A 16 -7.49 21.89 -1.68
N VAL A 17 -6.85 21.73 -2.84
CA VAL A 17 -6.65 20.42 -3.48
C VAL A 17 -5.78 19.50 -2.61
N MET A 18 -4.68 19.99 -2.04
CA MET A 18 -3.82 19.17 -1.16
C MET A 18 -4.57 18.69 0.09
N ASN A 19 -5.38 19.54 0.73
CA ASN A 19 -6.18 19.14 1.90
C ASN A 19 -7.26 18.10 1.55
N LEU A 20 -7.84 18.17 0.35
CA LEU A 20 -8.80 17.16 -0.12
C LEU A 20 -8.14 15.77 -0.24
N PHE A 21 -6.91 15.71 -0.78
CA PHE A 21 -6.17 14.45 -0.92
C PHE A 21 -5.68 13.87 0.42
N HIS A 22 -5.38 14.70 1.43
CA HIS A 22 -5.08 14.21 2.77
C HIS A 22 -6.25 13.44 3.41
N ASN A 23 -7.49 13.76 3.03
CA ASN A 23 -8.69 13.09 3.55
C ASN A 23 -8.96 11.72 2.89
N VAL A 24 -8.44 11.48 1.68
CA VAL A 24 -8.70 10.25 0.90
C VAL A 24 -7.80 9.07 1.31
N ASN A 25 -6.65 9.35 1.95
CA ASN A 25 -5.70 8.32 2.36
C ASN A 25 -6.06 7.58 3.67
N ALA A 26 -7.17 7.93 4.34
CA ALA A 26 -7.59 7.30 5.59
C ALA A 26 -8.59 6.14 5.42
N SER A 27 -9.04 5.83 4.19
CA SER A 27 -10.20 4.93 3.95
C SER A 27 -9.95 3.82 2.92
N SER A 28 -8.76 3.26 2.84
CA SER A 28 -8.49 2.06 2.02
C SER A 28 -7.91 0.89 2.80
N GLU A 29 -8.35 0.67 4.04
CA GLU A 29 -8.14 -0.58 4.76
C GLU A 29 -9.46 -1.03 5.39
N ALA A 30 -10.37 -1.53 4.55
CA ALA A 30 -11.53 -2.30 4.98
C ALA A 30 -11.71 -3.51 4.06
N ASN A 31 -11.37 -4.68 4.61
CA ASN A 31 -11.78 -6.05 4.28
C ASN A 31 -11.16 -6.77 3.07
N ASP A 32 -10.20 -7.65 3.37
CA ASP A 32 -10.31 -9.07 3.00
C ASP A 32 -9.69 -9.91 4.12
N SER A 33 -10.51 -10.73 4.77
CA SER A 33 -10.10 -11.67 5.82
C SER A 33 -10.17 -13.07 5.25
N GLU A 34 -9.04 -13.66 4.89
CA GLU A 34 -8.82 -15.08 5.16
C GLU A 34 -7.32 -15.44 5.16
N ASN A 35 -6.88 -15.95 6.31
CA ASN A 35 -5.57 -16.50 6.66
C ASN A 35 -4.39 -15.53 6.86
N GLU A 36 -3.79 -15.66 8.04
CA GLU A 36 -2.83 -14.78 8.68
C GLU A 36 -1.50 -14.58 7.91
N LYS A 37 -1.03 -13.32 7.90
CA LYS A 37 0.32 -12.77 7.62
C LYS A 37 0.62 -12.38 6.14
N PRO A 38 1.00 -11.11 5.84
CA PRO A 38 1.90 -10.27 6.63
C PRO A 38 1.39 -8.87 6.97
N THR A 39 1.83 -8.40 8.14
CA THR A 39 1.74 -7.02 8.60
C THR A 39 2.25 -6.06 7.52
N LEU A 40 1.31 -5.30 6.97
CA LEU A 40 1.50 -4.27 5.98
C LEU A 40 2.46 -3.22 6.56
N ILE A 41 3.64 -3.13 5.94
CA ILE A 41 4.70 -2.20 6.30
C ILE A 41 4.15 -0.78 6.13
N ASN A 42 4.07 -0.05 7.25
CA ASN A 42 3.93 1.40 7.27
C ASN A 42 4.87 1.99 6.20
N SER A 43 4.29 2.62 5.18
CA SER A 43 4.87 3.04 3.89
C SER A 43 6.07 4.02 3.98
N SER A 44 6.67 4.19 5.15
CA SER A 44 7.76 5.14 5.41
C SER A 44 9.16 4.50 5.47
N ARG A 45 9.30 3.18 5.29
CA ARG A 45 10.62 2.52 5.20
C ARG A 45 10.67 1.54 4.03
N ARG A 46 11.33 1.94 2.94
CA ARG A 46 11.61 1.05 1.80
C ARG A 46 12.48 -0.11 2.27
N GLN A 47 11.88 -1.24 2.62
CA GLN A 47 12.63 -2.48 2.88
C GLN A 47 13.11 -3.01 1.52
N ILE A 48 14.41 -2.84 1.26
CA ILE A 48 15.08 -3.34 0.05
C ILE A 48 15.14 -4.88 0.05
N PHE A 49 15.02 -5.50 1.23
CA PHE A 49 15.07 -6.94 1.42
C PHE A 49 13.67 -7.45 1.77
N VAL A 50 13.08 -8.20 0.84
CA VAL A 50 11.87 -8.99 1.10
C VAL A 50 12.32 -10.36 1.59
N ALA A 51 11.85 -10.77 2.76
CA ALA A 51 12.18 -12.08 3.31
C ALA A 51 11.66 -13.21 2.38
N PRO A 52 12.40 -14.32 2.24
CA PRO A 52 11.95 -15.45 1.43
C PRO A 52 10.66 -16.04 2.02
N VAL A 53 9.75 -16.45 1.14
CA VAL A 53 8.54 -17.18 1.54
C VAL A 53 8.95 -18.56 2.03
N VAL A 54 8.83 -18.78 3.34
CA VAL A 54 9.08 -20.08 3.99
C VAL A 54 7.74 -20.78 4.17
N CYS A 55 7.58 -21.94 3.52
CA CYS A 55 6.38 -22.75 3.64
C CYS A 55 6.51 -23.82 4.74
N PRO A 56 5.39 -24.29 5.32
CA PRO A 56 5.38 -25.43 6.23
C PRO A 56 5.93 -26.71 5.57
N SER A 57 6.39 -27.65 6.39
CA SER A 57 6.87 -28.96 5.93
C SER A 57 5.86 -29.65 5.01
N GLY A 58 6.33 -30.17 3.88
CA GLY A 58 5.48 -30.81 2.86
C GLY A 58 4.89 -29.85 1.83
N GLN A 59 5.17 -28.55 1.92
CA GLN A 59 4.73 -27.53 0.96
C GLN A 59 5.90 -26.76 0.34
N LYS A 60 5.74 -26.32 -0.91
CA LYS A 60 6.70 -25.49 -1.65
C LYS A 60 6.02 -24.22 -2.19
N PRO A 61 6.69 -23.05 -2.18
CA PRO A 61 6.16 -21.85 -2.81
C PRO A 61 6.01 -22.04 -4.32
N ASP A 62 4.85 -21.65 -4.87
CA ASP A 62 4.62 -21.52 -6.31
C ASP A 62 5.27 -20.22 -6.86
N HIS A 63 5.17 -20.01 -8.17
CA HIS A 63 5.68 -18.80 -8.84
C HIS A 63 5.05 -17.48 -8.34
N ARG A 64 3.97 -17.55 -7.56
CA ARG A 64 3.30 -16.41 -6.92
C ARG A 64 3.59 -16.33 -5.42
N GLY A 65 4.49 -17.17 -4.91
CA GLY A 65 4.81 -17.23 -3.49
C GLY A 65 3.72 -17.89 -2.63
N ARG A 66 2.79 -18.66 -3.20
CA ARG A 66 1.79 -19.41 -2.42
C ARG A 66 2.29 -20.80 -2.11
N CYS A 67 2.13 -21.25 -0.87
CA CYS A 67 2.50 -22.61 -0.49
C CYS A 67 1.55 -23.63 -1.12
N ARG A 68 2.11 -24.56 -1.89
CA ARG A 68 1.40 -25.68 -2.52
C ARG A 68 1.97 -27.00 -1.99
N PRO A 69 1.14 -28.04 -1.80
CA PRO A 69 1.65 -29.37 -1.44
C PRO A 69 2.64 -29.88 -2.50
N VAL A 70 3.77 -30.45 -2.06
CA VAL A 70 4.80 -30.98 -2.98
C VAL A 70 4.33 -32.28 -3.65
N TRP A 71 3.37 -32.96 -3.03
CA TRP A 71 2.76 -34.19 -3.53
C TRP A 71 1.24 -34.09 -3.39
N SER A 72 0.57 -33.59 -4.43
CA SER A 72 -0.82 -33.96 -4.68
C SER A 72 -0.79 -35.17 -5.61
N MET A 73 -0.72 -36.36 -5.02
CA MET A 73 -1.13 -37.58 -5.71
C MET A 73 -2.64 -37.76 -5.51
#